data_AF-A0AAP0BPY5-F1
#
_entry.id   AF-A0AAP0BPY5-F1
#
_cell.length_a   1.000
_cell.length_b   1.000
_cell.length_c   1.000
_cell.angle_alpha   90.00
_cell.angle_beta   90.00
_cell.angle_gamma   90.00
#
_symmetry.space_group_name_H-M   'P 1'
#
loop_
_entity.id
_entity.type
_entity.pdbx_description
1 polymer ?
#
loop_
_entity_poly.entity_id
_entity_poly.type
_entity_poly.pdbx_seq_one_letter_code
_entity_poly.pdbx_strand_id
1 'polypeptide(L)'
;MSTEQERRKLDEKARQGEAVIPGGAGGKSLEAQEHVAEGRSRGGQARKEQIGTEGYKEIGRMGGLTATEVSGGERAPEEGV
;
A
#
# COMPACT_ATOMS: atom_id res chain seq x y z
N MET A 1 11.91 18.29 12.66
CA MET A 1 11.30 17.58 13.80
C MET A 1 9.81 17.80 13.70
N SER A 2 9.03 16.78 13.34
CA SER A 2 7.57 16.91 13.34
C SER A 2 7.13 17.13 14.79
N THR A 3 6.42 18.21 15.02
CA THR A 3 5.92 18.56 16.35
C THR A 3 4.96 17.49 16.85
N GLU A 4 4.87 17.30 18.16
CA GLU A 4 3.96 16.30 18.73
C GLU A 4 2.49 16.52 18.30
N GLN A 5 2.11 17.79 18.03
CA GLN A 5 0.82 18.13 17.45
C GLN A 5 0.62 17.63 16.02
N GLU A 6 1.64 17.69 15.16
CA GLU A 6 1.55 17.15 13.80
C GLU A 6 1.39 15.63 13.82
N ARG A 7 2.15 14.92 14.68
CA ARG A 7 1.99 13.48 14.86
C ARG A 7 0.57 13.11 15.30
N ARG A 8 -0.02 13.86 16.24
CA ARG A 8 -1.41 13.64 16.68
C ARG A 8 -2.42 13.86 15.56
N LYS A 9 -2.26 14.91 14.74
CA LYS A 9 -3.13 15.16 13.58
C LYS A 9 -3.07 14.03 12.56
N LEU A 10 -1.87 13.54 12.27
CA LEU A 10 -1.68 12.41 11.36
C LEU A 10 -2.26 11.11 11.93
N ASP A 11 -2.14 10.89 13.24
CA ASP A 11 -2.73 9.74 13.91
C ASP A 11 -4.26 9.76 13.84
N GLU A 12 -4.87 10.93 14.07
CA GLU A 12 -6.33 11.10 13.95
C GLU A 12 -6.83 10.83 12.54
N LYS A 13 -6.14 11.34 11.52
CA LYS A 13 -6.42 11.02 10.11
C LYS A 13 -6.32 9.53 9.82
N ALA A 14 -5.26 8.87 10.30
CA ALA A 14 -5.10 7.43 10.14
C ALA A 14 -6.24 6.64 10.80
N ARG A 15 -6.74 7.07 11.96
CA ARG A 15 -7.91 6.48 12.62
C ARG A 15 -9.21 6.67 11.84
N GLN A 16 -9.35 7.79 11.13
CA GLN A 16 -10.47 8.04 10.21
C GLN A 16 -10.36 7.21 8.92
N GLY A 17 -9.29 6.45 8.74
CA GLY A 17 -9.06 5.59 7.58
C GLY A 17 -8.27 6.25 6.45
N GLU A 18 -7.79 7.49 6.64
CA GLU A 18 -6.94 8.19 5.66
C GLU A 18 -5.55 7.55 5.63
N ALA A 19 -5.01 7.30 4.42
CA ALA A 19 -3.63 6.88 4.26
C ALA A 19 -2.71 8.11 4.32
N VAL A 20 -2.04 8.29 5.46
CA VAL A 20 -1.09 9.38 5.70
C VAL A 20 0.36 9.01 5.37
N ILE A 21 0.66 7.72 5.25
CA ILE A 21 1.94 7.19 4.77
C ILE A 21 1.73 6.44 3.44
N PRO A 22 2.50 6.76 2.38
CA PRO A 22 2.48 5.99 1.13
C PRO A 22 2.78 4.51 1.38
N GLY A 23 1.92 3.62 0.89
CA GLY A 23 2.05 2.18 1.16
C GLY A 23 1.67 1.77 2.58
N GLY A 24 1.25 2.69 3.46
CA GLY A 24 0.79 2.40 4.82
C GLY A 24 -0.72 2.17 4.95
N ALA A 25 -1.48 2.31 3.86
CA ALA A 25 -2.94 2.15 3.87
C ALA A 25 -3.36 0.81 4.50
N GLY A 26 -4.28 0.86 5.47
CA GLY A 26 -4.74 -0.27 6.28
C GLY A 26 -4.36 -0.15 7.77
N GLY A 27 -3.34 0.65 8.11
CA GLY A 27 -3.00 0.97 9.51
C GLY A 27 -3.92 2.03 10.11
N LYS A 28 -4.42 1.80 11.33
CA LYS A 28 -5.36 2.69 12.07
C LYS A 28 -4.67 3.74 12.96
N SER A 29 -3.37 3.93 12.80
CA SER A 29 -2.54 4.91 13.50
C SER A 29 -1.36 5.28 12.62
N LEU A 30 -0.69 6.42 12.88
CA LEU A 30 0.50 6.82 12.12
C LEU A 30 1.57 5.71 12.17
N GLU A 31 1.85 5.20 13.37
CA GLU A 31 2.80 4.11 13.62
C GLU A 31 2.39 2.80 12.91
N ALA A 32 1.11 2.45 12.94
CA ALA A 32 0.65 1.26 12.23
C ALA A 32 0.84 1.39 10.72
N GLN A 33 0.62 2.59 10.15
CA GLN A 33 0.86 2.83 8.74
C GLN A 33 2.37 2.78 8.40
N GLU A 34 3.24 3.26 9.28
CA GLU A 34 4.71 3.12 9.15
C GLU A 34 5.10 1.63 9.09
N HIS A 35 4.61 0.80 10.01
CA HIS A 35 4.89 -0.64 10.03
C HIS A 35 4.33 -1.38 8.81
N VAL A 36 3.13 -1.03 8.35
CA VAL A 36 2.52 -1.63 7.14
C VAL A 36 3.36 -1.26 5.90
N ALA A 37 3.75 0.00 5.76
CA ALA A 37 4.57 0.46 4.64
C ALA A 37 5.94 -0.25 4.64
N GLU A 38 6.57 -0.36 5.80
CA GLU A 38 7.83 -1.08 5.97
C GLU A 38 7.69 -2.56 5.61
N GLY A 39 6.66 -3.24 6.13
CA GLY A 39 6.39 -4.65 5.83
C GLY A 39 6.17 -4.90 4.34
N ARG A 40 5.42 -4.02 3.66
CA ARG A 40 5.21 -4.10 2.20
C ARG A 40 6.50 -3.89 1.42
N SER A 41 7.33 -2.92 1.82
CA SER A 41 8.63 -2.67 1.20
C SER A 41 9.54 -3.89 1.31
N ARG A 42 9.69 -4.45 2.52
CA ARG A 42 10.48 -5.65 2.78
C ARG A 42 9.95 -6.86 1.99
N GLY A 43 8.63 -7.05 1.97
CA GLY A 43 7.99 -8.11 1.18
C GLY A 43 8.24 -7.98 -0.33
N GLY A 44 8.20 -6.76 -0.86
CA GLY A 44 8.53 -6.48 -2.26
C GLY A 44 10.00 -6.76 -2.59
N GLN A 45 10.92 -6.38 -1.70
CA GLN A 45 12.35 -6.71 -1.84
C GLN A 45 12.59 -8.22 -1.83
N ALA A 46 12.02 -8.96 -0.87
CA ALA A 46 12.14 -10.41 -0.82
C ALA A 46 11.58 -11.07 -2.08
N ARG A 47 10.43 -10.59 -2.59
CA ARG A 47 9.86 -11.08 -3.84
C ARG A 47 10.78 -10.80 -5.04
N LYS A 48 11.38 -9.61 -5.09
CA LYS A 48 12.35 -9.24 -6.13
C LYS A 48 13.61 -10.12 -6.08
N GLU A 49 14.09 -10.48 -4.90
CA GLU A 49 15.23 -11.40 -4.75
C GLU A 49 14.90 -12.80 -5.27
N GLN A 50 13.68 -13.29 -5.02
CA GLN A 50 13.24 -14.62 -5.47
C GLN A 50 13.12 -14.75 -6.99
N ILE A 51 12.59 -13.73 -7.68
CA ILE A 51 12.27 -13.80 -9.12
C ILE A 51 13.21 -12.96 -9.99
N GLY A 52 14.17 -12.27 -9.38
CA GLY A 52 15.05 -11.34 -10.05
C GLY A 52 14.39 -10.00 -10.41
N THR A 53 15.23 -9.04 -10.82
CA THR A 53 14.80 -7.67 -11.14
C THR A 53 13.85 -7.63 -12.35
N GLU A 54 14.15 -8.40 -13.40
CA GLU A 54 13.34 -8.40 -14.62
C GLU A 54 11.97 -9.05 -14.39
N GLY A 55 11.93 -10.19 -13.71
CA GLY A 55 10.67 -10.83 -13.30
C GLY A 55 9.82 -9.91 -12.43
N TYR A 56 10.44 -9.15 -11.51
CA TYR A 56 9.73 -8.17 -10.67
C TYR A 56 9.15 -7.01 -11.48
N LYS A 57 9.88 -6.49 -12.47
CA LYS A 57 9.38 -5.43 -13.36
C LYS A 57 8.22 -5.92 -14.22
N GLU A 58 8.30 -7.15 -14.72
CA GLU A 58 7.26 -7.74 -15.57
C GLU A 58 5.94 -7.89 -14.81
N ILE A 59 5.95 -8.47 -13.61
CA ILE A 59 4.73 -8.59 -12.80
C ILE A 59 4.17 -7.22 -12.40
N GLY A 60 5.02 -6.22 -12.14
CA GLY A 60 4.57 -4.85 -11.86
C GLY A 60 3.92 -4.19 -13.07
N ARG A 61 4.47 -4.41 -14.28
CA ARG A 61 3.88 -3.94 -15.54
C ARG A 61 2.51 -4.61 -15.77
N MET A 62 2.42 -5.93 -15.58
CA MET A 62 1.16 -6.67 -15.72
C MET A 62 0.09 -6.14 -14.77
N GLY A 63 0.43 -5.91 -13.50
CA GLY A 63 -0.52 -5.34 -12.53
C GLY A 63 -1.03 -3.94 -12.91
N GLY A 64 -0.17 -3.10 -13.51
CA GLY A 64 -0.57 -1.78 -14.02
C GLY A 64 -1.49 -1.85 -15.24
N LEU A 65 -1.26 -2.81 -16.15
CA LEU A 65 -2.12 -3.07 -17.29
C LEU A 65 -3.50 -3.56 -16.84
N THR A 66 -3.56 -4.55 -15.95
CA THR A 66 -4.83 -5.05 -15.41
C THR A 66 -5.60 -3.97 -14.66
N ALA A 67 -4.92 -3.10 -13.90
CA ALA A 67 -5.59 -1.99 -13.21
C ALA A 67 -6.17 -0.97 -14.20
N THR A 68 -5.48 -0.73 -15.32
CA THR A 68 -5.98 0.15 -16.40
C THR A 68 -7.17 -0.48 -17.12
N GLU A 69 -7.13 -1.78 -17.41
CA GLU A 69 -8.21 -2.53 -18.05
C GLU A 69 -9.47 -2.61 -17.16
N VAL A 70 -9.29 -2.86 -15.86
CA VAL A 70 -10.37 -2.93 -14.86
C VAL A 70 -10.94 -1.53 -14.52
N SER A 71 -10.20 -0.45 -14.80
CA SER A 71 -10.70 0.92 -14.61
C SER A 71 -11.75 1.35 -15.65
N GLY A 72 -12.05 0.50 -16.63
CA GLY A 72 -13.06 0.70 -17.68
C GLY A 72 -14.54 0.69 -17.24
N GLY A 73 -14.83 0.58 -15.94
CA GLY A 73 -16.18 0.64 -15.38
C GLY A 73 -16.64 -0.72 -14.87
N GLU A 74 -17.26 -0.69 -13.68
CA GLU A 74 -17.83 -1.84 -12.96
C GLU A 74 -16.80 -2.73 -12.24
N ARG A 75 -16.50 -2.34 -10.98
CA ARG A 75 -16.11 -3.31 -9.97
C ARG A 75 -17.28 -4.25 -9.76
N ALA A 76 -17.20 -5.45 -10.34
CA ALA A 76 -18.02 -6.57 -9.91
C ALA A 76 -17.74 -6.80 -8.41
N PRO A 77 -18.76 -6.99 -7.56
CA PRO A 77 -18.52 -7.43 -6.19
C PRO A 77 -17.91 -8.83 -6.28
N GLU A 78 -16.64 -8.96 -5.92
CA GLU A 78 -16.09 -10.29 -5.64
C GLU A 78 -16.79 -10.81 -4.39
N GLU A 79 -17.74 -11.71 -4.58
CA GLU A 79 -18.30 -12.52 -3.52
C GLU A 79 -17.18 -13.38 -2.93
N GLY A 80 -17.00 -13.26 -1.62
CA GLY A 80 -16.05 -14.06 -0.85
C GLY A 80 -16.41 -15.54 -0.91
N VAL A 81 -15.38 -16.37 -1.03
CA VAL A 81 -15.41 -17.80 -0.69
C VAL A 81 -15.14 -17.97 0.80
#